data_AF-A0A529LT16-F1
#
_entry.id   AF-A0A529LT16-F1
#
_cell.length_a   1.000
_cell.length_b   1.000
_cell.length_c   1.000
_cell.angle_alpha   90.00
_cell.angle_beta   90.00
_cell.angle_gamma   90.00
#
_symmetry.space_group_name_H-M   'P 1'
#
loop_
_entity.id
_entity.type
_entity.pdbx_description
1 polymer ?
#
loop_
_entity_poly.entity_id
_entity_poly.type
_entity_poly.pdbx_seq_one_letter_code
_entity_poly.pdbx_strand_id
1 'polypeptide(L)' 'MQDLKQRPISVFREFLDSEAAGGIILMVAAALALIVANSPLAETYFSALHAYLGPLSVSHWVNDGLMAVFFLL' A
#
# COMPACT_ATOMS: atom_id res chain seq x y z
N MET A 1 -44.73 -9.60 7.36
CA MET A 1 -43.67 -10.33 6.65
C MET A 1 -42.75 -9.24 6.10
N GLN A 2 -41.67 -8.89 6.82
CA GLN A 2 -40.28 -9.32 6.55
C GLN A 2 -39.96 -9.01 5.07
N ASP A 3 -39.16 -7.99 4.73
CA ASP A 3 -37.72 -7.99 4.96
C ASP A 3 -37.13 -6.57 4.96
N LEU A 4 -36.71 -6.08 6.13
CA LEU A 4 -35.66 -5.05 6.19
C LEU A 4 -34.35 -5.75 5.88
N LYS A 5 -34.01 -5.82 4.59
CA LYS A 5 -32.72 -6.30 4.09
C LYS A 5 -31.64 -5.33 4.58
N GLN A 6 -31.21 -5.51 5.84
CA GLN A 6 -30.05 -4.86 6.39
C GLN A 6 -28.88 -5.28 5.53
N ARG A 7 -28.53 -4.43 4.55
CA ARG A 7 -27.25 -4.54 3.86
C ARG A 7 -26.22 -4.38 4.96
N PRO A 8 -25.38 -5.39 5.27
CA PRO A 8 -24.33 -5.20 6.24
C PRO A 8 -23.51 -4.03 5.72
N ILE A 9 -23.61 -2.89 6.40
CA ILE A 9 -22.76 -1.75 6.11
C ILE A 9 -21.36 -2.30 6.31
N SER A 10 -20.62 -2.37 5.21
CA SER A 10 -19.30 -2.94 5.17
C SER A 10 -18.43 -2.05 6.05
N VAL A 11 -18.19 -2.48 7.29
CA VAL A 11 -17.33 -1.79 8.27
C VAL A 11 -15.98 -1.45 7.63
N PHE A 12 -15.52 -2.28 6.69
CA PHE A 12 -14.33 -2.02 5.88
C PHE A 12 -14.49 -0.81 4.94
N ARG A 13 -15.64 -0.62 4.29
CA ARG A 13 -15.91 0.58 3.48
C ARG A 13 -16.05 1.84 4.32
N GLU A 14 -16.79 1.76 5.43
CA GLU A 14 -16.99 2.91 6.31
C GLU A 14 -15.67 3.33 6.99
N PHE A 15 -14.80 2.35 7.29
CA PHE A 15 -13.44 2.60 7.70
C PHE A 15 -12.64 3.29 6.59
N LEU A 16 -12.63 2.74 5.36
CA LEU A 16 -11.92 3.34 4.22
C LEU A 16 -12.43 4.74 3.83
N ASP A 17 -13.70 5.05 4.09
CA ASP A 17 -14.29 6.39 3.88
C ASP A 17 -13.85 7.40 4.96
N SER A 18 -13.22 6.95 6.05
CA SER A 18 -12.66 7.83 7.06
C SER A 18 -11.25 8.31 6.68
N GLU A 19 -10.99 9.61 6.86
CA GLU A 19 -9.67 10.22 6.68
C GLU A 19 -8.57 9.52 7.51
N ALA A 20 -8.95 8.99 8.69
CA ALA A 20 -8.06 8.24 9.56
C ALA A 20 -7.59 6.90 8.97
N ALA A 21 -8.37 6.25 8.11
CA ALA A 21 -7.99 4.97 7.54
C ALA A 21 -6.80 5.06 6.58
N GLY A 22 -6.69 6.17 5.83
CA GLY A 22 -5.51 6.42 5.01
C GLY A 22 -4.22 6.43 5.84
N GLY A 23 -4.24 7.14 6.96
CA GLY A 23 -3.11 7.18 7.90
C GLY A 23 -2.79 5.81 8.53
N ILE A 24 -3.80 5.04 8.92
CA ILE A 24 -3.61 3.69 9.49
C ILE A 24 -3.01 2.74 8.45
N ILE A 25 -3.48 2.76 7.20
CA ILE A 25 -2.94 1.93 6.12
C ILE A 25 -1.47 2.28 5.87
N LEU A 26 -1.12 3.58 5.85
CA LEU A 26 0.26 4.02 5.70
C LEU A 26 1.16 3.52 6.83
N MET A 27 0.70 3.62 8.08
CA MET A 27 1.45 3.10 9.24
C MET A 27 1.67 1.59 9.16
N VAL A 28 0.64 0.82 8.76
CA VAL A 28 0.76 -0.64 8.59
C VAL A 28 1.73 -0.98 7.46
N ALA A 29 1.65 -0.27 6.33
CA ALA A 29 2.58 -0.46 5.21
C ALA A 29 4.03 -0.18 5.63
N ALA A 30 4.27 0.89 6.37
CA ALA A 30 5.60 1.21 6.91
C ALA A 30 6.10 0.15 7.90
N ALA A 31 5.24 -0.33 8.81
CA ALA A 31 5.60 -1.39 9.74
C ALA A 31 5.95 -2.70 9.01
N LEU A 32 5.18 -3.07 7.99
CA LEU A 32 5.47 -4.23 7.14
C LEU A 32 6.79 -4.05 6.38
N ALA A 33 7.07 -2.87 5.85
CA ALA A 33 8.33 -2.57 5.19
C ALA A 33 9.53 -2.76 6.14
N LEU A 34 9.42 -2.29 7.39
CA LEU A 34 10.44 -2.51 8.41
C LEU A 34 10.62 -3.99 8.74
N ILE A 35 9.53 -4.76 8.89
CA ILE A 35 9.60 -6.19 9.15
C ILE A 35 10.31 -6.91 8.01
N VAL A 36 9.93 -6.63 6.76
CA VAL A 36 10.57 -7.24 5.57
C VAL A 36 12.05 -6.88 5.50
N ALA A 37 12.40 -5.61 5.71
CA ALA A 37 13.79 -5.13 5.66
C ALA A 37 14.70 -5.71 6.76
N ASN A 38 14.15 -6.15 7.89
CA ASN A 38 14.91 -6.76 8.99
C ASN A 38 14.81 -8.31 9.00
N SER A 39 14.22 -8.91 7.97
CA SER A 39 14.02 -10.36 7.87
C SER A 39 14.98 -11.01 6.86
N PRO A 40 15.09 -12.35 6.82
CA PRO A 40 15.85 -13.05 5.77
C PRO A 40 15.38 -12.77 4.34
N LEU A 41 14.17 -12.22 4.16
CA LEU A 41 13.66 -11.80 2.85
C LEU A 41 14.23 -10.46 2.38
N ALA A 42 14.97 -9.75 3.24
CA ALA A 42 15.51 -8.43 2.94
C ALA A 42 16.41 -8.45 1.69
N GLU A 43 17.31 -9.42 1.59
CA GLU A 43 18.23 -9.51 0.44
C GLU A 43 17.46 -9.64 -0.87
N THR A 44 16.51 -10.59 -0.96
CA THR A 44 15.65 -10.78 -2.12
C THR A 44 14.81 -9.52 -2.43
N TYR A 45 14.27 -8.87 -1.40
CA TYR A 45 13.48 -7.64 -1.55
C TYR A 45 14.32 -6.49 -2.12
N PHE A 46 15.51 -6.26 -1.56
CA PHE A 46 16.41 -5.21 -2.04
C PHE A 46 16.97 -5.54 -3.43
N SER A 47 17.30 -6.80 -3.74
CA SER A 47 17.72 -7.21 -5.08
C SER A 47 16.62 -6.99 -6.12
N ALA A 48 15.36 -7.28 -5.78
CA ALA A 48 14.22 -6.99 -6.65
C ALA A 48 14.03 -5.48 -6.88
N LEU A 49 14.17 -4.66 -5.83
CA LEU A 49 14.06 -3.20 -5.95
C LEU A 49 15.22 -2.57 -6.75
N HIS A 50 16.42 -3.12 -6.65
CA HIS A 50 17.59 -2.66 -7.41
C HIS A 50 17.68 -3.28 -8.81
N ALA A 51 16.81 -4.22 -9.15
CA ALA A 51 16.76 -4.77 -10.49
C ALA A 51 16.48 -3.64 -11.49
N TYR A 52 17.26 -3.61 -12.57
CA TYR A 52 17.10 -2.60 -13.62
C TYR A 52 16.02 -3.04 -14.62
N LEU A 53 15.04 -2.19 -14.83
CA LEU A 53 14.04 -2.31 -15.88
C LEU A 53 14.26 -1.16 -16.88
N GLY A 54 15.03 -1.46 -17.93
CA GLY A 54 15.47 -0.46 -18.89
C GLY A 54 16.52 0.48 -18.27
N PRO A 55 16.37 1.81 -18.36
CA PRO A 55 17.36 2.77 -17.86
C PRO A 55 17.28 3.00 -16.33
N LEU A 56 16.22 2.55 -15.67
CA LEU A 56 15.94 2.84 -14.26
C LEU A 56 15.76 1.55 -13.45
N SER A 57 16.05 1.61 -12.15
CA SER A 57 15.74 0.51 -11.23
C SER A 57 14.23 0.41 -10.98
N VAL A 58 13.77 -0.75 -10.53
CA VAL A 58 12.38 -0.96 -10.07
C VAL A 58 12.02 0.07 -8.99
N SER A 59 12.94 0.36 -8.05
CA SER A 59 12.72 1.38 -7.02
C SER A 59 12.47 2.78 -7.58
N HIS A 60 13.20 3.19 -8.62
CA HIS A 60 12.99 4.49 -9.27
C HIS A 60 11.64 4.54 -9.98
N TRP A 61 11.28 3.49 -10.72
CA TRP A 61 9.98 3.41 -11.37
C TRP A 61 8.81 3.50 -10.38
N VAL A 62 8.91 2.80 -9.26
CA VAL A 62 7.88 2.84 -8.20
C VAL A 62 7.80 4.24 -7.60
N ASN A 63 8.94 4.86 -7.27
CA ASN A 63 8.97 6.20 -6.70
C ASN A 63 8.34 7.23 -7.65
N ASP A 64 8.79 7.28 -8.89
CA ASP A 64 8.35 8.29 -9.85
C ASP A 64 6.88 8.08 -10.24
N GLY A 65 6.45 6.81 -10.39
CA GLY A 65 5.07 6.46 -10.68
C GLY A 65 4.12 6.83 -9.54
N LEU A 66 4.47 6.51 -8.28
CA LEU A 66 3.65 6.87 -7.13
C LEU A 66 3.59 8.38 -6.92
N MET A 67 4.72 9.09 -7.08
CA MET A 67 4.76 10.54 -6.99
C MET A 67 3.93 11.22 -8.09
N ALA A 68 3.96 10.68 -9.32
CA ALA A 68 3.15 11.21 -10.43
C ALA A 68 1.64 11.11 -10.14
N VAL A 69 1.18 9.99 -9.58
CA VAL A 69 -0.23 9.85 -9.18
C VAL A 69 -0.56 10.74 -7.98
N PHE A 70 0.30 10.81 -6.98
CA PHE A 70 0.11 11.65 -5.79
C PHE A 70 -0.05 13.13 -6.14
N PHE A 71 0.74 13.66 -7.09
CA PHE A 71 0.63 15.05 -7.52
C PHE A 71 -0.50 15.31 -8.52
N LEU A 72 -1.08 14.26 -9.13
CA LEU A 72 -2.19 14.39 -10.07
C LEU A 72 -3.56 14.46 -9.37
N LEU A 73 -3.68 13.81 -8.20
CA LEU A 73 -4.89 13.77 -7.37
C LEU A 73 -5.02 15.02 -6.49
#